data_AF-A0A9J7LBZ7-F1
#
_entry.id   AF-A0A9J7LBZ7-F1
#
_cell.length_a   1.000
_cell.length_b   1.000
_cell.length_c   1.000
_cell.angle_alpha   90.00
_cell.angle_beta   90.00
_cell.angle_gamma   90.00
#
_symmetry.space_group_name_H-M   'P 1'
#
loop_
_entity.id
_entity.type
_entity.pdbx_description
1 polymer ?
#
loop_
_entity_poly.entity_id
_entity_poly.type
_entity_poly.pdbx_seq_one_letter_code
_entity_poly.pdbx_strand_id
1 'polypeptide(L)'
;MASDMILYWGAGSGPCWRAMICLEEKGLSDYTSKLISFDNKEHKSDEVLKINPRGQAPAFKHGNVIVNESLAICLYLENTFKAQGTKLLPDDPAQQGLVLQRAVESQNIREKAAFGVLSYFFRTKPEDRTEAMLEEKKKTCHEELQVWEGYLAKLGDGSHIAGKNFTLADVCAFPFIATLVRMGFNMSRYPHLAKYYDLVPAFKHGNVIVNESLAICLYLENTFKSQGTKLLPDDPAQQALVLQRAVESQNIRDKASYGFFWRFFVLTKPEAMFEEKKKACFEELQIWEGYLAKLGDGSYIAGKNFNLADACTFPFIATLVRMGFNMSRYPHLAKYYDLVKDRPSVKASWPPLWKDTPNKDFLKVI
;
A
#
# COMPACT_ATOMS: atom_id res chain seq x y z
N MET A 1 -28.03 4.04 9.24
CA MET A 1 -27.68 3.40 7.93
C MET A 1 -26.21 3.66 7.65
N ALA A 2 -25.59 3.01 6.65
CA ALA A 2 -24.20 3.34 6.28
C ALA A 2 -24.03 4.82 5.93
N SER A 3 -25.04 5.42 5.29
CA SER A 3 -25.08 6.84 4.89
C SER A 3 -24.95 7.83 6.05
N ASP A 4 -25.22 7.40 7.28
CA ASP A 4 -25.08 8.20 8.50
C ASP A 4 -23.66 8.11 9.10
N MET A 5 -22.76 7.37 8.46
CA MET A 5 -21.39 7.18 8.92
C MET A 5 -20.44 8.19 8.31
N ILE A 6 -19.47 8.63 9.12
CA ILE A 6 -18.35 9.46 8.69
C ILE A 6 -17.07 8.81 9.21
N LEU A 7 -16.10 8.59 8.31
CA LEU A 7 -14.77 8.11 8.65
C LEU A 7 -13.72 9.12 8.20
N TYR A 8 -12.99 9.69 9.15
CA TYR A 8 -11.76 10.44 8.89
C TYR A 8 -10.58 9.49 8.92
N TRP A 9 -9.79 9.46 7.86
CA TRP A 9 -8.69 8.52 7.70
C TRP A 9 -7.49 9.16 7.01
N GLY A 10 -6.29 8.66 7.32
CA GLY A 10 -5.05 9.12 6.69
C GLY A 10 -4.40 8.03 5.86
N ALA A 11 -3.84 8.41 4.71
CA ALA A 11 -3.14 7.48 3.82
C ALA A 11 -1.94 6.82 4.52
N GLY A 12 -1.78 5.51 4.34
CA GLY A 12 -0.71 4.72 4.97
C GLY A 12 -0.91 4.43 6.47
N SER A 13 -2.05 4.83 7.07
CA SER A 13 -2.35 4.51 8.46
C SER A 13 -2.96 3.11 8.61
N GLY A 14 -2.18 2.16 9.15
CA GLY A 14 -2.65 0.81 9.45
C GLY A 14 -3.96 0.76 10.28
N PRO A 15 -4.13 1.57 11.34
CA PRO A 15 -5.39 1.65 12.07
C PRO A 15 -6.58 2.13 11.22
N CYS A 16 -6.36 3.05 10.28
CA CYS A 16 -7.41 3.46 9.36
C CYS A 16 -7.77 2.33 8.39
N TRP A 17 -6.77 1.58 7.90
CA TRP A 17 -6.98 0.40 7.07
C TRP A 17 -7.83 -0.66 7.77
N ARG A 18 -7.63 -0.91 9.08
CA ARG A 18 -8.50 -1.82 9.85
C ARG A 18 -9.97 -1.43 9.75
N ALA A 19 -10.29 -0.14 9.96
CA ALA A 19 -11.67 0.35 9.89
C ALA A 19 -12.24 0.25 8.47
N MET A 20 -11.44 0.61 7.45
CA MET A 20 -11.86 0.50 6.05
C MET A 20 -12.11 -0.95 5.62
N ILE A 21 -11.20 -1.89 5.95
CA ILE A 21 -11.40 -3.32 5.68
C ILE A 21 -12.66 -3.81 6.38
N CYS A 22 -12.88 -3.43 7.64
CA CYS A 22 -14.09 -3.83 8.35
C CYS A 22 -15.36 -3.31 7.65
N LEU A 23 -15.40 -2.04 7.24
CA LEU A 23 -16.54 -1.49 6.49
C LEU A 23 -16.81 -2.28 5.20
N GLU A 24 -15.77 -2.59 4.42
CA GLU A 24 -15.91 -3.38 3.19
C GLU A 24 -16.38 -4.81 3.46
N GLU A 25 -15.83 -5.48 4.47
CA GLU A 25 -16.25 -6.83 4.88
C GLU A 25 -17.70 -6.87 5.36
N LYS A 26 -18.19 -5.79 5.99
CA LYS A 26 -19.60 -5.64 6.35
C LYS A 26 -20.48 -5.17 5.17
N GLY A 27 -19.90 -4.92 3.99
CA GLY A 27 -20.62 -4.40 2.83
C GLY A 27 -21.20 -3.00 3.05
N LEU A 28 -20.51 -2.16 3.82
CA LEU A 28 -20.92 -0.81 4.20
C LEU A 28 -20.12 0.21 3.37
N SER A 29 -20.47 0.36 2.09
CA SER A 29 -19.75 1.22 1.14
C SER A 29 -20.31 2.65 1.03
N ASP A 30 -21.58 2.86 1.40
CA ASP A 30 -22.25 4.17 1.31
C ASP A 30 -22.02 5.01 2.57
N TYR A 31 -20.77 5.39 2.88
CA TYR A 31 -20.43 6.25 4.01
C TYR A 31 -19.64 7.49 3.56
N THR A 32 -19.66 8.54 4.38
CA THR A 32 -18.85 9.73 4.12
C THR A 32 -17.38 9.44 4.46
N SER A 33 -16.56 9.25 3.43
CA SER A 33 -15.11 9.01 3.55
C SER A 33 -14.33 10.32 3.45
N LYS A 34 -13.59 10.69 4.50
CA LYS A 34 -12.79 11.93 4.55
C LYS A 34 -11.30 11.61 4.73
N LEU A 35 -10.53 11.77 3.66
CA LEU A 35 -9.07 11.68 3.69
C LEU A 35 -8.48 12.94 4.35
N ILE A 36 -7.57 12.76 5.30
CA ILE A 36 -6.86 13.84 5.99
C ILE A 36 -5.33 13.76 5.77
N SER A 37 -4.69 14.91 5.79
CA SER A 37 -3.24 15.10 5.72
C SER A 37 -2.59 15.05 7.11
N PHE A 38 -1.67 14.12 7.33
CA PHE A 38 -0.84 14.11 8.54
C PHE A 38 0.21 15.25 8.51
N ASP A 39 0.75 15.56 7.34
CA ASP A 39 1.75 16.63 7.14
C ASP A 39 1.16 18.01 7.49
N ASN A 40 -0.07 18.28 7.06
CA ASN A 40 -0.79 19.53 7.38
C ASN A 40 -1.46 19.49 8.76
N LYS A 41 -1.23 18.43 9.55
CA LYS A 41 -1.83 18.22 10.88
C LYS A 41 -3.36 18.27 10.89
N GLU A 42 -4.04 17.87 9.82
CA GLU A 42 -5.51 17.89 9.74
C GLU A 42 -6.20 16.95 10.74
N HIS A 43 -5.49 15.91 11.21
CA HIS A 43 -5.88 15.08 12.35
C HIS A 43 -5.99 15.84 13.68
N LYS A 44 -5.53 17.10 13.73
CA LYS A 44 -5.65 18.04 14.84
C LYS A 44 -6.59 19.21 14.52
N SER A 45 -7.30 19.17 13.39
CA SER A 45 -8.30 20.19 13.05
C SER A 45 -9.48 20.16 14.03
N ASP A 46 -10.17 21.29 14.20
CA ASP A 46 -11.36 21.37 15.06
C ASP A 46 -12.44 20.36 14.64
N GLU A 47 -12.57 20.08 13.35
CA GLU A 47 -13.52 19.09 12.83
C GLU A 47 -13.19 17.67 13.35
N VAL A 48 -11.92 17.26 13.25
CA VAL A 48 -11.49 15.95 13.76
C VAL A 48 -11.52 15.92 15.29
N LEU A 49 -11.09 16.99 15.97
CA LEU A 49 -11.04 17.06 17.43
C LEU A 49 -12.43 16.99 18.09
N LYS A 50 -13.48 17.50 17.41
CA LYS A 50 -14.88 17.33 17.84
C LYS A 50 -15.33 15.86 17.86
N ILE A 51 -14.71 15.00 17.05
CA ILE A 51 -15.03 13.56 16.98
C ILE A 51 -14.04 12.77 17.82
N ASN A 52 -12.75 13.02 17.67
CA ASN A 52 -11.69 12.36 18.41
C ASN A 52 -10.81 13.41 19.12
N PRO A 53 -11.04 13.69 20.43
CA PRO A 53 -10.26 14.68 21.17
C PRO A 53 -8.78 14.29 21.34
N ARG A 54 -8.39 13.03 21.09
CA ARG A 54 -6.97 12.63 21.04
C ARG A 54 -6.28 13.16 19.77
N GLY A 55 -7.05 13.63 18.79
CA GLY A 55 -6.58 14.10 17.50
C GLY A 55 -5.78 13.01 16.80
N GLN A 56 -6.39 11.85 16.62
CA GLN A 56 -5.80 10.66 15.98
C GLN A 56 -6.78 10.14 14.92
N ALA A 57 -6.25 9.43 13.92
CA ALA A 57 -7.05 8.74 12.93
C ALA A 57 -6.89 7.21 13.07
N PRO A 58 -7.96 6.42 12.86
CA PRO A 58 -9.27 6.85 12.39
C PRO A 58 -10.09 7.61 13.44
N ALA A 59 -10.92 8.55 12.99
CA ALA A 59 -11.99 9.15 13.79
C ALA A 59 -13.32 8.81 13.12
N PHE A 60 -14.22 8.17 13.86
CA PHE A 60 -15.43 7.58 13.28
C PHE A 60 -16.68 8.01 14.05
N LYS A 61 -17.73 8.29 13.28
CA LYS A 61 -19.05 8.68 13.79
C LYS A 61 -20.12 7.94 12.99
N HIS A 62 -21.15 7.44 13.66
CA HIS A 62 -22.36 6.87 13.07
C HIS A 62 -23.58 7.49 13.74
N GLY A 63 -24.28 8.39 13.04
CA GLY A 63 -25.33 9.21 13.64
C GLY A 63 -24.81 10.00 14.85
N ASN A 64 -25.35 9.76 16.04
CA ASN A 64 -24.87 10.39 17.29
C ASN A 64 -23.78 9.59 18.02
N VAL A 65 -23.45 8.38 17.56
CA VAL A 65 -22.46 7.52 18.20
C VAL A 65 -21.08 7.86 17.65
N ILE A 66 -20.14 8.14 18.55
CA ILE A 66 -18.73 8.35 18.22
C ILE A 66 -17.96 7.16 18.79
N VAL A 67 -17.18 6.49 17.93
CA VAL A 67 -16.30 5.39 18.34
C VAL A 67 -14.91 5.69 17.82
N ASN A 68 -13.96 5.80 18.73
CA ASN A 68 -12.55 6.04 18.43
C ASN A 68 -11.73 4.82 18.89
N GLU A 69 -10.51 4.67 18.36
CA GLU A 69 -9.72 3.43 18.31
C GLU A 69 -10.17 2.44 17.25
N SER A 70 -9.25 2.01 16.39
CA SER A 70 -9.58 1.20 15.22
C SER A 70 -10.23 -0.14 15.58
N LEU A 71 -9.77 -0.81 16.65
CA LEU A 71 -10.34 -2.09 17.08
C LEU A 71 -11.76 -1.90 17.66
N ALA A 72 -11.98 -0.82 18.41
CA ALA A 72 -13.29 -0.48 18.93
C ALA A 72 -14.28 -0.17 17.79
N ILE A 73 -13.85 0.54 16.74
CA ILE A 73 -14.65 0.77 15.54
C ILE A 73 -15.03 -0.56 14.89
N CYS A 74 -14.08 -1.47 14.68
CA CYS A 74 -14.39 -2.76 14.07
C CYS A 74 -15.36 -3.60 14.91
N LEU A 75 -15.19 -3.63 16.24
CA LEU A 75 -16.12 -4.31 17.14
C LEU A 75 -17.52 -3.67 17.14
N TYR A 76 -17.58 -2.34 17.10
CA TYR A 76 -18.84 -1.61 16.97
C TYR A 76 -19.56 -1.97 15.68
N LEU A 77 -18.85 -1.98 14.55
CA LEU A 77 -19.40 -2.34 13.24
C LEU A 77 -19.86 -3.81 13.21
N GLU A 78 -19.04 -4.72 13.73
CA GLU A 78 -19.39 -6.15 13.79
C GLU A 78 -20.63 -6.39 14.65
N ASN A 79 -20.75 -5.74 15.81
CA ASN A 79 -21.91 -5.90 16.69
C ASN A 79 -23.17 -5.22 16.12
N THR A 80 -23.03 -4.03 15.54
CA THR A 80 -24.16 -3.25 14.99
C THR A 80 -24.72 -3.90 13.72
N PHE A 81 -23.85 -4.47 12.89
CA PHE A 81 -24.19 -5.06 11.60
C PHE A 81 -23.92 -6.58 11.59
N LYS A 82 -24.18 -7.27 12.70
CA LYS A 82 -23.85 -8.70 12.88
C LYS A 82 -24.42 -9.59 11.77
N ALA A 83 -25.61 -9.28 11.25
CA ALA A 83 -26.29 -10.05 10.22
C ALA A 83 -25.89 -9.66 8.77
N GLN A 84 -25.03 -8.67 8.57
CA GLN A 84 -24.65 -8.15 7.26
C GLN A 84 -23.19 -8.48 6.93
N GLY A 85 -22.90 -8.84 5.69
CA GLY A 85 -21.53 -9.10 5.22
C GLY A 85 -20.84 -10.27 5.92
N THR A 86 -19.52 -10.26 5.92
CA THR A 86 -18.69 -11.28 6.55
C THR A 86 -18.86 -11.26 8.07
N LYS A 87 -18.93 -12.44 8.67
CA LYS A 87 -18.95 -12.62 10.12
C LYS A 87 -17.52 -12.60 10.65
N LEU A 88 -17.10 -11.44 11.13
CA LEU A 88 -15.71 -11.22 11.57
C LEU A 88 -15.46 -11.76 12.99
N LEU A 89 -16.51 -11.97 13.77
CA LEU A 89 -16.43 -12.56 15.10
C LEU A 89 -17.35 -13.79 15.22
N PRO A 90 -16.79 -15.01 15.39
CA PRO A 90 -17.58 -16.23 15.56
C PRO A 90 -18.45 -16.21 16.82
N ASP A 91 -19.54 -16.99 16.84
CA ASP A 91 -20.41 -17.09 18.03
C ASP A 91 -19.83 -18.01 19.10
N ASP A 92 -18.96 -18.95 18.73
CA ASP A 92 -18.32 -19.85 19.69
C ASP A 92 -17.38 -19.05 20.61
N PRO A 93 -17.57 -19.10 21.95
CA PRO A 93 -16.80 -18.29 22.88
C PRO A 93 -15.29 -18.56 22.84
N ALA A 94 -14.88 -19.82 22.63
CA ALA A 94 -13.46 -20.17 22.59
C ALA A 94 -12.80 -19.59 21.33
N GLN A 95 -13.46 -19.74 20.19
CA GLN A 95 -13.00 -19.17 18.92
C GLN A 95 -13.03 -17.65 18.93
N GLN A 96 -14.06 -17.04 19.52
CA GLN A 96 -14.13 -15.60 19.74
C GLN A 96 -12.95 -15.12 20.59
N GLY A 97 -12.61 -15.84 21.67
CA GLY A 97 -11.44 -15.59 22.49
C GLY A 97 -10.14 -15.61 21.70
N LEU A 98 -9.95 -16.62 20.84
CA LEU A 98 -8.77 -16.71 19.97
C LEU A 98 -8.69 -15.55 18.97
N VAL A 99 -9.81 -15.18 18.33
CA VAL A 99 -9.85 -14.07 17.38
C VAL A 99 -9.48 -12.75 18.06
N LEU A 100 -10.06 -12.47 19.24
CA LEU A 100 -9.75 -11.25 19.99
C LEU A 100 -8.33 -11.24 20.53
N GLN A 101 -7.81 -12.38 20.99
CA GLN A 101 -6.41 -12.54 21.38
C GLN A 101 -5.48 -12.11 20.23
N ARG A 102 -5.66 -12.69 19.03
CA ARG A 102 -4.83 -12.35 17.86
C ARG A 102 -5.04 -10.90 17.41
N ALA A 103 -6.27 -10.38 17.47
CA ALA A 103 -6.54 -8.98 17.15
C ALA A 103 -5.78 -8.02 18.07
N VAL A 104 -5.73 -8.30 19.38
CA VAL A 104 -4.98 -7.48 20.35
C VAL A 104 -3.47 -7.65 20.17
N GLU A 105 -2.98 -8.88 20.06
CA GLU A 105 -1.55 -9.16 19.85
C GLU A 105 -1.01 -8.56 18.56
N SER A 106 -1.85 -8.31 17.54
CA SER A 106 -1.39 -7.65 16.31
C SER A 106 -0.81 -6.25 16.54
N GLN A 107 -1.06 -5.64 17.70
CA GLN A 107 -0.34 -4.43 18.12
C GLN A 107 1.15 -4.68 18.35
N ASN A 108 1.56 -5.89 18.71
CA ASN A 108 2.97 -6.25 18.77
C ASN A 108 3.61 -6.22 17.37
N ILE A 109 2.93 -6.70 16.32
CA ILE A 109 3.42 -6.55 14.93
C ILE A 109 3.61 -5.06 14.62
N ARG A 110 2.63 -4.23 14.97
CA ARG A 110 2.72 -2.78 14.78
C ARG A 110 3.93 -2.21 15.50
N GLU A 111 4.10 -2.46 16.79
CA GLU A 111 5.06 -1.78 17.65
C GLU A 111 6.48 -2.33 17.50
N LYS A 112 6.63 -3.65 17.42
CA LYS A 112 7.92 -4.34 17.39
C LYS A 112 8.45 -4.52 15.98
N ALA A 113 7.58 -4.73 14.99
CA ALA A 113 7.99 -4.94 13.60
C ALA A 113 7.80 -3.65 12.78
N ALA A 114 6.57 -3.33 12.39
CA ALA A 114 6.30 -2.25 11.43
C ALA A 114 6.84 -0.90 11.90
N PHE A 115 6.33 -0.36 13.01
CA PHE A 115 6.79 0.91 13.58
C PHE A 115 8.07 0.78 14.40
N GLY A 116 8.39 -0.41 14.92
CA GLY A 116 9.62 -0.65 15.67
C GLY A 116 10.85 -0.28 14.84
N VAL A 117 10.89 -0.80 13.61
CA VAL A 117 11.93 -0.49 12.62
C VAL A 117 11.70 0.88 11.97
N LEU A 118 10.47 1.22 11.54
CA LEU A 118 10.22 2.51 10.87
C LEU A 118 10.51 3.72 11.76
N SER A 119 10.26 3.63 13.07
CA SER A 119 10.54 4.74 14.00
C SER A 119 12.01 5.16 14.00
N TYR A 120 12.93 4.21 13.80
CA TYR A 120 14.35 4.53 13.66
C TYR A 120 14.61 5.46 12.47
N PHE A 121 13.94 5.22 11.33
CA PHE A 121 14.16 5.99 10.11
C PHE A 121 13.36 7.29 10.00
N PHE A 122 12.19 7.35 10.63
CA PHE A 122 11.26 8.48 10.48
C PHE A 122 11.04 9.29 11.75
N ARG A 123 11.43 8.81 12.93
CA ARG A 123 11.17 9.47 14.22
C ARG A 123 12.42 9.69 15.07
N THR A 124 13.45 8.87 14.93
CA THR A 124 14.77 9.12 15.54
C THR A 124 15.54 10.12 14.68
N LYS A 125 16.11 11.17 15.28
CA LYS A 125 16.90 12.15 14.54
C LYS A 125 18.17 11.49 13.99
N PRO A 126 18.67 11.87 12.80
CA PRO A 126 19.85 11.26 12.20
C PRO A 126 21.07 11.14 13.13
N GLU A 127 21.31 12.16 13.96
CA GLU A 127 22.41 12.24 14.92
C GLU A 127 22.28 11.26 16.10
N ASP A 128 21.05 10.85 16.43
CA ASP A 128 20.76 9.94 17.56
C ASP A 128 20.71 8.46 17.10
N ARG A 129 20.90 8.18 15.81
CA ARG A 129 20.80 6.84 15.24
C ARG A 129 22.10 6.08 15.45
N THR A 130 22.02 4.95 16.13
CA THR A 130 23.16 4.03 16.31
C THR A 130 22.88 2.66 15.70
N GLU A 131 23.94 1.96 15.27
CA GLU A 131 23.81 0.59 14.76
C GLU A 131 23.28 -0.36 15.85
N ALA A 132 23.66 -0.16 17.11
CA ALA A 132 23.16 -0.98 18.23
C ALA A 132 21.64 -0.88 18.41
N MET A 133 21.08 0.34 18.39
CA MET A 133 19.62 0.54 18.44
C MET A 133 18.91 -0.14 17.26
N LEU A 134 19.56 -0.13 16.10
CA LEU A 134 19.00 -0.72 14.91
C LEU A 134 19.02 -2.25 14.97
N GLU A 135 20.12 -2.85 15.40
CA GLU A 135 20.22 -4.29 15.62
C GLU A 135 19.22 -4.79 16.67
N GLU A 136 19.02 -4.04 17.74
CA GLU A 136 17.99 -4.35 18.73
C GLU A 136 16.59 -4.34 18.10
N LYS A 137 16.24 -3.30 17.33
CA LYS A 137 14.96 -3.21 16.62
C LYS A 137 14.77 -4.33 15.60
N LYS A 138 15.81 -4.72 14.86
CA LYS A 138 15.78 -5.88 13.94
C LYS A 138 15.51 -7.17 14.69
N LYS A 139 16.23 -7.39 15.79
CA LYS A 139 16.09 -8.58 16.63
C LYS A 139 14.65 -8.68 17.14
N THR A 140 14.13 -7.60 17.72
CA THR A 140 12.74 -7.53 18.22
C THR A 140 11.71 -7.73 17.10
N CYS A 141 11.95 -7.16 15.91
CA CYS A 141 11.11 -7.41 14.73
C CYS A 141 11.13 -8.89 14.32
N HIS A 142 12.31 -9.52 14.28
CA HIS A 142 12.48 -10.92 13.90
C HIS A 142 11.81 -11.86 14.90
N GLU A 143 12.04 -11.64 16.19
CA GLU A 143 11.43 -12.41 17.28
C GLU A 143 9.91 -12.35 17.23
N GLU A 144 9.34 -11.16 17.00
CA GLU A 144 7.89 -11.02 16.86
C GLU A 144 7.38 -11.76 15.61
N LEU A 145 7.99 -11.58 14.45
CA LEU A 145 7.55 -12.27 13.23
C LEU A 145 7.70 -13.80 13.32
N GLN A 146 8.70 -14.32 14.04
CA GLN A 146 8.83 -15.75 14.35
C GLN A 146 7.64 -16.29 15.15
N VAL A 147 7.11 -15.50 16.09
CA VAL A 147 5.91 -15.90 16.86
C VAL A 147 4.70 -16.07 15.93
N TRP A 148 4.47 -15.12 15.01
CA TRP A 148 3.36 -15.18 14.05
C TRP A 148 3.54 -16.28 13.00
N GLU A 149 4.77 -16.48 12.52
CA GLU A 149 5.14 -17.59 11.66
C GLU A 149 4.79 -18.94 12.33
N GLY A 150 5.14 -19.09 13.61
CA GLY A 150 4.81 -20.27 14.40
C GLY A 150 3.31 -20.48 14.63
N TYR A 151 2.53 -19.40 14.75
CA TYR A 151 1.06 -19.51 14.81
C TYR A 151 0.47 -20.02 13.50
N LEU A 152 0.88 -19.44 12.37
CA LEU A 152 0.38 -19.85 11.05
C LEU A 152 0.84 -21.28 10.69
N ALA A 153 2.08 -21.65 11.03
CA ALA A 153 2.59 -23.01 10.82
C ALA A 153 1.72 -24.08 11.51
N LYS A 154 1.20 -23.78 12.71
CA LYS A 154 0.30 -24.70 13.44
C LYS A 154 -1.09 -24.83 12.81
N LEU A 155 -1.54 -23.82 12.09
CA LEU A 155 -2.85 -23.81 11.42
C LEU A 155 -2.80 -24.51 10.04
N GLY A 156 -1.61 -24.56 9.44
CA GLY A 156 -1.36 -25.13 8.13
C GLY A 156 -1.79 -24.21 6.98
N ASP A 157 -1.41 -24.59 5.77
CA ASP A 157 -1.64 -23.81 4.55
C ASP A 157 -3.13 -23.49 4.30
N GLY A 158 -3.37 -22.33 3.66
CA GLY A 158 -4.73 -21.83 3.37
C GLY A 158 -5.48 -21.30 4.59
N SER A 159 -4.81 -21.16 5.73
CA SER A 159 -5.42 -20.63 6.96
C SER A 159 -5.18 -19.13 7.11
N HIS A 160 -6.14 -18.48 7.72
CA HIS A 160 -6.07 -17.13 8.25
C HIS A 160 -5.46 -17.13 9.66
N ILE A 161 -5.21 -15.94 10.23
CA ILE A 161 -4.42 -15.79 11.46
C ILE A 161 -5.07 -16.45 12.69
N ALA A 162 -6.39 -16.61 12.69
CA ALA A 162 -7.14 -17.22 13.79
C ALA A 162 -7.84 -18.54 13.40
N GLY A 163 -7.56 -19.11 12.23
CA GLY A 163 -8.17 -20.37 11.79
C GLY A 163 -8.47 -20.39 10.30
N LYS A 164 -9.50 -21.14 9.88
CA LYS A 164 -9.84 -21.31 8.46
C LYS A 164 -10.59 -20.14 7.82
N ASN A 165 -11.22 -19.30 8.62
CA ASN A 165 -12.05 -18.20 8.11
C ASN A 165 -11.33 -16.86 8.33
N PHE A 166 -11.59 -15.91 7.42
CA PHE A 166 -11.16 -14.52 7.61
C PHE A 166 -11.98 -13.90 8.76
N THR A 167 -11.28 -13.31 9.74
CA THR A 167 -11.88 -12.79 10.97
C THR A 167 -11.35 -11.42 11.34
N LEU A 168 -11.84 -10.86 12.44
CA LEU A 168 -11.34 -9.61 13.00
C LEU A 168 -9.83 -9.65 13.33
N ALA A 169 -9.27 -10.84 13.57
CA ALA A 169 -7.82 -11.00 13.75
C ALA A 169 -7.06 -10.58 12.49
N ASP A 170 -7.53 -11.00 11.33
CA ASP A 170 -6.96 -10.67 10.02
C ASP A 170 -7.11 -9.20 9.69
N VAL A 171 -8.32 -8.65 9.89
CA VAL A 171 -8.60 -7.21 9.78
C VAL A 171 -7.58 -6.40 10.58
N CYS A 172 -7.21 -6.86 11.77
CA CYS A 172 -6.32 -6.15 12.68
C CYS A 172 -4.83 -6.33 12.36
N ALA A 173 -4.40 -7.51 11.91
CA ALA A 173 -3.01 -7.83 11.68
C ALA A 173 -2.52 -7.49 10.27
N PHE A 174 -3.35 -7.76 9.25
CA PHE A 174 -2.98 -7.59 7.86
C PHE A 174 -2.42 -6.20 7.52
N PRO A 175 -3.02 -5.07 7.98
CA PRO A 175 -2.48 -3.75 7.65
C PRO A 175 -1.02 -3.53 8.08
N PHE A 176 -0.57 -4.15 9.16
CA PHE A 176 0.81 -4.01 9.63
C PHE A 176 1.77 -4.94 8.91
N ILE A 177 1.33 -6.15 8.56
CA ILE A 177 2.09 -7.07 7.70
C ILE A 177 2.26 -6.43 6.31
N ALA A 178 1.17 -5.91 5.73
CA ALA A 178 1.20 -5.19 4.46
C ALA A 178 2.09 -3.95 4.51
N THR A 179 2.13 -3.26 5.64
CA THR A 179 3.08 -2.15 5.84
C THR A 179 4.52 -2.66 5.76
N LEU A 180 4.88 -3.75 6.42
CA LEU A 180 6.25 -4.31 6.33
C LEU A 180 6.63 -4.62 4.87
N VAL A 181 5.77 -5.36 4.16
CA VAL A 181 6.01 -5.73 2.75
C VAL A 181 6.16 -4.48 1.87
N ARG A 182 5.27 -3.50 2.04
CA ARG A 182 5.32 -2.23 1.31
C ARG A 182 6.62 -1.46 1.55
N MET A 183 7.24 -1.62 2.72
CA MET A 183 8.52 -0.99 3.07
C MET A 183 9.73 -1.83 2.63
N GLY A 184 9.52 -2.83 1.77
CA GLY A 184 10.59 -3.66 1.19
C GLY A 184 11.05 -4.79 2.09
N PHE A 185 10.28 -5.14 3.12
CA PHE A 185 10.60 -6.30 3.96
C PHE A 185 10.47 -7.59 3.15
N ASN A 186 11.54 -8.39 3.14
CA ASN A 186 11.54 -9.67 2.43
C ASN A 186 10.90 -10.77 3.28
N MET A 187 9.70 -11.19 2.87
CA MET A 187 8.92 -12.24 3.56
C MET A 187 9.46 -13.66 3.31
N SER A 188 10.46 -13.87 2.45
CA SER A 188 10.97 -15.22 2.14
C SER A 188 11.49 -15.99 3.35
N ARG A 189 11.85 -15.28 4.43
CA ARG A 189 12.28 -15.87 5.72
C ARG A 189 11.12 -16.41 6.56
N TYR A 190 9.88 -16.09 6.19
CA TYR A 190 8.65 -16.43 6.92
C TYR A 190 7.61 -16.99 5.94
N PRO A 191 7.81 -18.23 5.45
CA PRO A 191 6.99 -18.79 4.38
C PRO A 191 5.50 -18.88 4.70
N HIS A 192 5.10 -19.13 5.95
CA HIS A 192 3.68 -19.19 6.31
C HIS A 192 3.05 -17.80 6.34
N LEU A 193 3.75 -16.80 6.86
CA LEU A 193 3.34 -15.40 6.77
C LEU A 193 3.27 -14.90 5.31
N ALA A 194 4.19 -15.33 4.45
CA ALA A 194 4.15 -15.00 3.03
C ALA A 194 2.90 -15.58 2.36
N LYS A 195 2.62 -16.87 2.57
CA LYS A 195 1.39 -17.51 2.08
C LYS A 195 0.13 -16.82 2.63
N TYR A 196 0.13 -16.45 3.91
CA TYR A 196 -0.97 -15.71 4.51
C TYR A 196 -1.19 -14.34 3.84
N TYR A 197 -0.10 -13.60 3.59
CA TYR A 197 -0.16 -12.30 2.93
C TYR A 197 -0.81 -12.40 1.54
N ASP A 198 -0.52 -13.47 0.80
CA ASP A 198 -1.07 -13.71 -0.53
C ASP A 198 -2.56 -14.13 -0.53
N LEU A 199 -3.10 -14.57 0.61
CA LEU A 199 -4.51 -14.92 0.77
C LEU A 199 -5.44 -13.71 0.91
N VAL A 200 -4.94 -12.58 1.43
CA VAL A 200 -5.79 -11.43 1.74
C VAL A 200 -5.99 -10.57 0.50
N PRO A 201 -7.24 -10.37 0.04
CA PRO A 201 -7.50 -9.88 -1.31
C PRO A 201 -7.17 -8.40 -1.52
N ALA A 202 -6.77 -8.03 -2.74
CA ALA A 202 -6.50 -6.64 -3.14
C ALA A 202 -7.59 -6.03 -4.06
N PHE A 203 -8.45 -6.85 -4.70
CA PHE A 203 -9.58 -6.38 -5.52
C PHE A 203 -10.71 -7.42 -5.59
N LYS A 204 -11.97 -6.97 -5.48
CA LYS A 204 -13.17 -7.81 -5.56
C LYS A 204 -14.19 -7.19 -6.53
N HIS A 205 -14.67 -7.99 -7.48
CA HIS A 205 -15.78 -7.64 -8.38
C HIS A 205 -16.78 -8.80 -8.41
N GLY A 206 -17.92 -8.64 -7.73
CA GLY A 206 -18.87 -9.72 -7.48
C GLY A 206 -18.22 -10.85 -6.68
N ASN A 207 -18.20 -12.06 -7.26
CA ASN A 207 -17.54 -13.24 -6.68
C ASN A 207 -16.08 -13.41 -7.14
N VAL A 208 -15.57 -12.52 -8.01
CA VAL A 208 -14.20 -12.60 -8.49
C VAL A 208 -13.28 -11.83 -7.55
N ILE A 209 -12.23 -12.51 -7.10
CA ILE A 209 -11.16 -11.94 -6.28
C ILE A 209 -9.87 -12.04 -7.08
N VAL A 210 -9.17 -10.91 -7.26
CA VAL A 210 -7.91 -10.84 -7.99
C VAL A 210 -6.87 -10.14 -7.13
N ASN A 211 -5.71 -10.76 -7.01
CA ASN A 211 -4.53 -10.21 -6.36
C ASN A 211 -3.50 -9.81 -7.41
N GLU A 212 -2.52 -9.00 -7.03
CA GLU A 212 -1.53 -8.38 -7.91
C GLU A 212 -2.07 -7.29 -8.84
N SER A 213 -1.43 -6.12 -8.79
CA SER A 213 -1.84 -4.93 -9.56
C SER A 213 -1.93 -5.18 -11.07
N LEU A 214 -0.98 -5.92 -11.65
CA LEU A 214 -1.01 -6.23 -13.09
C LEU A 214 -2.16 -7.16 -13.45
N ALA A 215 -2.43 -8.20 -12.64
CA ALA A 215 -3.54 -9.11 -12.87
C ALA A 215 -4.90 -8.39 -12.70
N ILE A 216 -5.00 -7.47 -11.74
CA ILE A 216 -6.17 -6.59 -11.58
C ILE A 216 -6.36 -5.73 -12.84
N CYS A 217 -5.31 -5.08 -13.34
CA CYS A 217 -5.41 -4.26 -14.54
C CYS A 217 -5.83 -5.08 -15.78
N LEU A 218 -5.31 -6.30 -15.92
CA LEU A 218 -5.71 -7.24 -16.98
C LEU A 218 -7.16 -7.70 -16.84
N TYR A 219 -7.60 -7.99 -15.60
CA TYR A 219 -8.99 -8.34 -15.32
C TYR A 219 -9.93 -7.19 -15.70
N LEU A 220 -9.59 -5.95 -15.29
CA LEU A 220 -10.37 -4.76 -15.61
C LEU A 220 -10.43 -4.51 -17.12
N GLU A 221 -9.31 -4.59 -17.82
CA GLU A 221 -9.27 -4.45 -19.29
C GLU A 221 -10.14 -5.53 -19.94
N ASN A 222 -9.98 -6.81 -19.60
CA ASN A 222 -10.74 -7.88 -20.24
C ASN A 222 -12.25 -7.80 -19.96
N THR A 223 -12.62 -7.42 -18.73
CA THR A 223 -14.01 -7.35 -18.28
C THR A 223 -14.73 -6.12 -18.83
N PHE A 224 -14.03 -4.99 -18.93
CA PHE A 224 -14.60 -3.70 -19.30
C PHE A 224 -14.02 -3.11 -20.59
N LYS A 225 -13.41 -3.93 -21.47
CA LYS A 225 -12.78 -3.49 -22.75
C LYS A 225 -13.67 -2.67 -23.67
N SER A 226 -15.00 -2.73 -23.51
CA SER A 226 -15.96 -1.94 -24.27
C SER A 226 -16.22 -0.55 -23.67
N GLN A 227 -15.66 -0.24 -22.50
CA GLN A 227 -15.83 1.01 -21.78
C GLN A 227 -14.54 1.83 -21.80
N GLY A 228 -14.59 3.02 -22.41
CA GLY A 228 -13.48 3.97 -22.37
C GLY A 228 -12.30 3.62 -23.29
N THR A 229 -11.08 3.93 -22.85
CA THR A 229 -9.86 3.68 -23.64
C THR A 229 -9.47 2.21 -23.54
N LYS A 230 -9.42 1.52 -24.69
CA LYS A 230 -8.89 0.17 -24.80
C LYS A 230 -7.39 0.15 -24.49
N LEU A 231 -6.98 -0.58 -23.46
CA LEU A 231 -5.59 -0.60 -22.98
C LEU A 231 -4.75 -1.72 -23.61
N LEU A 232 -5.38 -2.77 -24.16
CA LEU A 232 -4.69 -3.81 -24.91
C LEU A 232 -5.11 -3.78 -26.39
N PRO A 233 -4.17 -3.62 -27.34
CA PRO A 233 -4.48 -3.65 -28.76
C PRO A 233 -4.90 -5.05 -29.22
N ASP A 234 -5.63 -5.13 -30.34
CA ASP A 234 -6.02 -6.40 -30.98
C ASP A 234 -4.88 -7.03 -31.78
N ASP A 235 -3.97 -6.19 -32.30
CA ASP A 235 -2.81 -6.68 -33.05
C ASP A 235 -1.89 -7.48 -32.11
N PRO A 236 -1.63 -8.77 -32.40
CA PRO A 236 -0.85 -9.63 -31.50
C PRO A 236 0.56 -9.11 -31.21
N ALA A 237 1.22 -8.47 -32.19
CA ALA A 237 2.57 -7.97 -32.01
C ALA A 237 2.60 -6.73 -31.10
N GLN A 238 1.67 -5.80 -31.29
CA GLN A 238 1.50 -4.65 -30.39
C GLN A 238 1.05 -5.10 -29.00
N GLN A 239 0.19 -6.11 -28.90
CA GLN A 239 -0.26 -6.63 -27.61
C GLN A 239 0.90 -7.24 -26.84
N ALA A 240 1.75 -8.03 -27.51
CA ALA A 240 2.97 -8.58 -26.91
C ALA A 240 3.90 -7.48 -26.41
N LEU A 241 4.09 -6.39 -27.17
CA LEU A 241 4.90 -5.25 -26.74
C LEU A 241 4.32 -4.55 -25.50
N VAL A 242 3.01 -4.31 -25.46
CA VAL A 242 2.33 -3.69 -24.32
C VAL A 242 2.49 -4.56 -23.06
N LEU A 243 2.26 -5.87 -23.18
CA LEU A 243 2.40 -6.80 -22.06
C LEU A 243 3.86 -6.92 -21.60
N GLN A 244 4.82 -6.95 -22.53
CA GLN A 244 6.24 -6.93 -22.22
C GLN A 244 6.58 -5.70 -21.36
N ARG A 245 6.19 -4.50 -21.79
CA ARG A 245 6.45 -3.26 -21.05
C ARG A 245 5.71 -3.23 -19.70
N ALA A 246 4.49 -3.75 -19.63
CA ALA A 246 3.76 -3.85 -18.37
C ALA A 246 4.47 -4.77 -17.36
N VAL A 247 5.02 -5.90 -17.79
CA VAL A 247 5.80 -6.80 -16.92
C VAL A 247 7.13 -6.15 -16.52
N GLU A 248 7.83 -5.53 -17.46
CA GLU A 248 9.11 -4.85 -17.19
C GLU A 248 8.95 -3.65 -16.24
N SER A 249 7.76 -3.06 -16.10
CA SER A 249 7.51 -1.97 -15.16
C SER A 249 7.88 -2.34 -13.71
N GLN A 250 7.88 -3.63 -13.38
CA GLN A 250 8.35 -4.14 -12.09
C GLN A 250 9.86 -3.88 -11.88
N ASN A 251 10.66 -3.78 -12.94
CA ASN A 251 12.07 -3.41 -12.82
C ASN A 251 12.23 -1.94 -12.39
N ILE A 252 11.42 -1.00 -12.91
CA ILE A 252 11.39 0.39 -12.40
C ILE A 252 10.96 0.39 -10.94
N ARG A 253 9.91 -0.37 -10.61
CA ARG A 253 9.46 -0.50 -9.22
C ARG A 253 10.61 -0.97 -8.33
N ASP A 254 11.28 -2.05 -8.68
CA ASP A 254 12.24 -2.72 -7.80
C ASP A 254 13.59 -1.99 -7.76
N LYS A 255 14.07 -1.48 -8.90
CA LYS A 255 15.38 -0.82 -9.00
C LYS A 255 15.33 0.68 -8.75
N ALA A 256 14.27 1.37 -9.18
CA ALA A 256 14.15 2.82 -9.04
C ALA A 256 13.32 3.22 -7.82
N SER A 257 12.05 2.81 -7.74
CA SER A 257 11.19 3.22 -6.63
C SER A 257 11.65 2.57 -5.31
N TYR A 258 11.64 1.24 -5.26
CA TYR A 258 12.04 0.47 -4.09
C TYR A 258 13.55 0.46 -3.86
N GLY A 259 14.38 0.56 -4.90
CA GLY A 259 15.82 0.74 -4.75
C GLY A 259 16.21 2.03 -4.05
N PHE A 260 15.39 3.08 -4.09
CA PHE A 260 15.61 4.29 -3.29
C PHE A 260 14.88 4.28 -1.95
N PHE A 261 13.66 3.72 -1.89
CA PHE A 261 13.03 3.38 -0.61
C PHE A 261 13.94 2.46 0.24
N TRP A 262 14.76 1.62 -0.38
CA TRP A 262 15.83 0.83 0.27
C TRP A 262 16.74 1.69 1.15
N ARG A 263 17.10 2.92 0.75
CA ARG A 263 17.92 3.83 1.58
C ARG A 263 17.19 4.33 2.83
N PHE A 264 15.86 4.30 2.81
CA PHE A 264 14.98 4.67 3.91
C PHE A 264 14.55 3.48 4.78
N PHE A 265 14.63 2.25 4.28
CA PHE A 265 14.10 1.06 4.98
C PHE A 265 15.12 -0.05 5.23
N VAL A 266 16.23 -0.09 4.49
CA VAL A 266 17.30 -1.08 4.68
C VAL A 266 18.35 -0.56 5.65
N LEU A 267 18.75 -1.51 6.49
CA LEU A 267 19.19 -1.25 7.83
C LEU A 267 20.68 -1.00 7.93
N THR A 268 21.48 -1.78 7.21
CA THR A 268 22.86 -1.39 6.95
C THR A 268 22.83 -0.48 5.73
N LYS A 269 23.53 0.65 5.82
CA LYS A 269 23.75 1.56 4.69
C LYS A 269 25.20 1.45 4.22
N PRO A 270 25.71 0.27 3.78
CA PRO A 270 27.01 0.27 3.12
C PRO A 270 26.92 1.22 1.94
N GLU A 271 27.78 2.22 1.92
CA GLU A 271 27.81 3.21 0.84
C GLU A 271 27.98 2.50 -0.51
N ALA A 272 28.76 1.41 -0.55
CA ALA A 272 28.89 0.54 -1.71
C ALA A 272 27.56 -0.06 -2.20
N MET A 273 26.69 -0.52 -1.31
CA MET A 273 25.38 -1.05 -1.66
C MET A 273 24.45 0.05 -2.16
N PHE A 274 24.51 1.24 -1.55
CA PHE A 274 23.73 2.38 -2.00
C PHE A 274 24.15 2.83 -3.41
N GLU A 275 25.45 2.93 -3.66
CA GLU A 275 25.98 3.24 -4.99
C GLU A 275 25.63 2.15 -6.01
N GLU A 276 25.62 0.87 -5.63
CA GLU A 276 25.12 -0.22 -6.48
C GLU A 276 23.64 -0.04 -6.82
N LYS A 277 22.78 0.26 -5.84
CA LYS A 277 21.34 0.49 -6.07
C LYS A 277 21.08 1.74 -6.92
N LYS A 278 21.81 2.83 -6.66
CA LYS A 278 21.76 4.06 -7.45
C LYS A 278 22.18 3.81 -8.90
N LYS A 279 23.27 3.07 -9.11
CA LYS A 279 23.71 2.63 -10.44
C LYS A 279 22.63 1.79 -11.13
N ALA A 280 22.09 0.78 -10.45
CA ALA A 280 21.03 -0.07 -11.00
C ALA A 280 19.76 0.73 -11.37
N CYS A 281 19.40 1.75 -10.58
CA CYS A 281 18.32 2.66 -10.92
C CYS A 281 18.63 3.45 -12.19
N PHE A 282 19.81 4.05 -12.30
CA PHE A 282 20.16 4.86 -13.48
C PHE A 282 20.25 4.02 -14.75
N GLU A 283 20.80 2.82 -14.66
CA GLU A 283 20.83 1.85 -15.76
C GLU A 283 19.41 1.46 -16.18
N GLU A 284 18.51 1.21 -15.22
CA GLU A 284 17.11 0.93 -15.51
C GLU A 284 16.45 2.12 -16.21
N LEU A 285 16.52 3.33 -15.65
CA LEU A 285 15.94 4.53 -16.27
C LEU A 285 16.50 4.80 -17.68
N GLN A 286 17.78 4.48 -17.92
CA GLN A 286 18.39 4.60 -19.25
C GLN A 286 17.77 3.64 -20.28
N ILE A 287 17.34 2.45 -19.86
CA ILE A 287 16.63 1.51 -20.75
C ILE A 287 15.29 2.11 -21.20
N TRP A 288 14.53 2.67 -20.26
CA TRP A 288 13.22 3.28 -20.56
C TRP A 288 13.32 4.57 -21.36
N GLU A 289 14.35 5.38 -21.08
CA GLU A 289 14.72 6.52 -21.92
C GLU A 289 14.98 6.06 -23.36
N GLY A 290 15.73 4.98 -23.55
CA GLY A 290 15.99 4.39 -24.86
C GLY A 290 14.74 3.84 -25.57
N TYR A 291 13.78 3.29 -24.82
CA TYR A 291 12.50 2.88 -25.40
C TYR A 291 11.70 4.08 -25.93
N LEU A 292 11.59 5.15 -25.14
CA LEU A 292 10.88 6.35 -25.55
C LEU A 292 11.60 7.09 -26.69
N ALA A 293 12.93 7.12 -26.69
CA ALA A 293 13.73 7.71 -27.76
C ALA A 293 13.44 7.06 -29.12
N LYS A 294 13.28 5.72 -29.16
CA LYS A 294 12.94 4.98 -30.39
C LYS A 294 11.53 5.27 -30.91
N LEU A 295 10.60 5.60 -30.01
CA LEU A 295 9.20 5.90 -30.37
C LEU A 295 9.02 7.36 -30.81
N GLY A 296 9.93 8.24 -30.36
CA GLY A 296 9.89 9.68 -30.59
C GLY A 296 8.91 10.41 -29.69
N ASP A 297 9.02 11.75 -29.67
CA ASP A 297 8.21 12.62 -28.82
C ASP A 297 6.70 12.45 -29.05
N GLY A 298 5.91 12.69 -28.01
CA GLY A 298 4.45 12.52 -28.03
C GLY A 298 3.99 11.05 -28.00
N SER A 299 4.90 10.11 -27.81
CA SER A 299 4.58 8.69 -27.69
C SER A 299 4.40 8.28 -26.23
N TYR A 300 3.57 7.26 -26.05
CA TYR A 300 3.43 6.48 -24.84
C TYR A 300 4.43 5.31 -24.86
N ILE A 301 4.59 4.61 -23.74
CA ILE A 301 5.74 3.73 -23.50
C ILE A 301 5.76 2.45 -24.37
N ALA A 302 4.63 2.15 -25.01
CA ALA A 302 4.46 1.03 -25.92
C ALA A 302 3.70 1.43 -27.21
N GLY A 303 3.70 2.71 -27.60
CA GLY A 303 3.10 3.14 -28.86
C GLY A 303 2.58 4.58 -28.87
N LYS A 304 1.68 4.90 -29.81
CA LYS A 304 1.09 6.25 -29.94
C LYS A 304 -0.12 6.50 -29.05
N ASN A 305 -0.70 5.45 -28.47
CA ASN A 305 -1.87 5.54 -27.61
C ASN A 305 -1.53 5.09 -26.20
N PHE A 306 -2.16 5.74 -25.21
CA PHE A 306 -2.11 5.31 -23.82
C PHE A 306 -2.66 3.88 -23.71
N ASN A 307 -1.89 3.00 -23.09
CA ASN A 307 -2.17 1.57 -23.02
C ASN A 307 -1.84 1.00 -21.63
N LEU A 308 -1.98 -0.31 -21.46
CA LEU A 308 -1.78 -0.99 -20.18
C LEU A 308 -0.37 -0.78 -19.60
N ALA A 309 0.65 -0.68 -20.46
CA ALA A 309 2.02 -0.46 -20.01
C ALA A 309 2.20 0.90 -19.34
N ASP A 310 1.53 1.94 -19.85
CA ASP A 310 1.56 3.27 -19.24
C ASP A 310 0.86 3.28 -17.88
N ALA A 311 -0.29 2.61 -17.77
CA ALA A 311 -1.04 2.46 -16.53
C ALA A 311 -0.20 1.75 -15.43
N CYS A 312 0.61 0.76 -15.83
CA CYS A 312 1.49 0.03 -14.92
C CYS A 312 2.77 0.81 -14.57
N THR A 313 3.32 1.57 -15.52
CA THR A 313 4.65 2.17 -15.38
C THR A 313 4.63 3.58 -14.80
N PHE A 314 3.66 4.40 -15.23
CA PHE A 314 3.60 5.81 -14.86
C PHE A 314 3.55 6.07 -13.34
N PRO A 315 2.84 5.27 -12.50
CA PRO A 315 2.84 5.48 -11.05
C PRO A 315 4.24 5.46 -10.41
N PHE A 316 5.15 4.63 -10.92
CA PHE A 316 6.52 4.56 -10.41
C PHE A 316 7.34 5.78 -10.82
N ILE A 317 7.20 6.24 -12.08
CA ILE A 317 7.86 7.47 -12.56
C ILE A 317 7.34 8.69 -11.79
N ALA A 318 6.02 8.80 -11.60
CA ALA A 318 5.42 9.89 -10.83
C ALA A 318 5.88 9.89 -9.37
N THR A 319 6.11 8.71 -8.79
CA THR A 319 6.68 8.58 -7.45
C THR A 319 8.12 9.11 -7.39
N LEU A 320 8.97 8.79 -8.38
CA LEU A 320 10.34 9.33 -8.43
C LEU A 320 10.34 10.87 -8.45
N VAL A 321 9.52 11.48 -9.31
CA VAL A 321 9.37 12.94 -9.38
C VAL A 321 8.85 13.51 -8.05
N ARG A 322 7.83 12.87 -7.44
CA ARG A 322 7.29 13.26 -6.13
C ARG A 322 8.35 13.27 -5.04
N MET A 323 9.30 12.34 -5.11
CA MET A 323 10.42 12.19 -4.19
C MET A 323 11.62 13.07 -4.51
N GLY A 324 11.53 13.93 -5.55
CA GLY A 324 12.53 14.94 -5.87
C GLY A 324 13.56 14.51 -6.91
N PHE A 325 13.30 13.43 -7.66
CA PHE A 325 14.22 12.98 -8.71
C PHE A 325 14.28 14.00 -9.85
N ASN A 326 15.49 14.34 -10.29
CA ASN A 326 15.67 15.26 -11.40
C ASN A 326 15.55 14.55 -12.76
N MET A 327 14.39 14.70 -13.39
CA MET A 327 14.10 14.13 -14.72
C MET A 327 14.90 14.78 -15.86
N SER A 328 15.61 15.89 -15.63
CA SER A 328 16.37 16.58 -16.70
C SER A 328 17.48 15.70 -17.29
N ARG A 329 17.88 14.63 -16.60
CA ARG A 329 18.84 13.62 -17.09
C ARG A 329 18.27 12.72 -18.20
N TYR A 330 16.95 12.62 -18.30
CA TYR A 330 16.24 11.71 -19.18
C TYR A 330 15.15 12.48 -19.95
N PRO A 331 15.52 13.23 -21.01
CA PRO A 331 14.62 14.15 -21.70
C PRO A 331 13.38 13.48 -22.29
N HIS A 332 13.46 12.25 -22.80
CA HIS A 332 12.29 11.56 -23.35
C HIS A 332 11.35 11.10 -22.23
N LEU A 333 11.88 10.58 -21.12
CA LEU A 333 11.12 10.28 -19.92
C LEU A 333 10.47 11.53 -19.31
N ALA A 334 11.15 12.68 -19.34
CA ALA A 334 10.60 13.96 -18.86
C ALA A 334 9.38 14.38 -19.71
N LYS A 335 9.51 14.33 -21.05
CA LYS A 335 8.39 14.60 -21.97
C LYS A 335 7.25 13.62 -21.80
N TYR A 336 7.56 12.33 -21.63
CA TYR A 336 6.56 11.31 -21.33
C TYR A 336 5.83 11.59 -20.01
N TYR A 337 6.56 11.96 -18.96
CA TYR A 337 5.97 12.34 -17.68
C TYR A 337 5.01 13.52 -17.84
N ASP A 338 5.42 14.56 -18.56
CA ASP A 338 4.59 15.74 -18.82
C ASP A 338 3.35 15.40 -19.67
N LEU A 339 3.48 14.51 -20.64
CA LEU A 339 2.36 14.01 -21.44
C LEU A 339 1.35 13.26 -20.57
N VAL A 340 1.81 12.30 -19.76
CA VAL A 340 0.92 11.38 -19.04
C VAL A 340 0.32 12.03 -17.79
N LYS A 341 1.06 12.89 -17.07
CA LYS A 341 0.54 13.60 -15.88
C LYS A 341 -0.69 14.46 -16.20
N ASP A 342 -0.79 14.96 -17.43
CA ASP A 342 -1.86 15.85 -17.85
C ASP A 342 -3.12 15.12 -18.36
N ARG A 343 -3.06 13.79 -18.52
CA ARG A 343 -4.18 12.96 -18.94
C ARG A 343 -5.36 13.05 -17.94
N PRO A 344 -6.62 13.17 -18.39
CA PRO A 344 -7.77 13.29 -17.49
C PRO A 344 -7.88 12.16 -16.46
N SER A 345 -7.66 10.91 -16.88
CA SER A 345 -7.70 9.74 -15.97
C SER A 345 -6.62 9.81 -14.90
N VAL A 346 -5.44 10.35 -15.24
CA VAL A 346 -4.31 10.50 -14.31
C VAL A 346 -4.55 11.64 -13.32
N LYS A 347 -5.10 12.78 -13.77
CA LYS A 347 -5.52 13.88 -12.87
C LYS A 347 -6.62 13.46 -11.90
N ALA A 348 -7.56 12.62 -12.37
CA ALA A 348 -8.64 12.09 -11.56
C ALA A 348 -8.14 11.09 -10.50
N SER A 349 -7.21 10.21 -10.85
CA SER A 349 -6.64 9.22 -9.94
C SER A 349 -5.43 9.71 -9.14
N TRP A 350 -4.93 10.92 -9.41
CA TRP A 350 -3.78 11.49 -8.72
C TRP A 350 -4.01 11.52 -7.22
N PRO A 351 -3.07 11.05 -6.39
CA PRO A 351 -3.24 11.04 -4.94
C PRO A 351 -3.65 12.43 -4.44
N PRO A 352 -4.82 12.60 -3.78
CA PRO A 352 -5.34 13.92 -3.43
C PRO A 352 -4.32 14.74 -2.62
N LEU A 353 -3.67 14.10 -1.65
CA LEU A 353 -2.65 14.73 -0.82
C LEU A 353 -1.40 15.20 -1.59
N TRP A 354 -1.17 14.75 -2.82
CA TRP A 354 -0.02 15.18 -3.62
C TRP A 354 -0.30 16.46 -4.41
N LYS A 355 -1.58 16.85 -4.59
CA LYS A 355 -1.95 18.05 -5.35
C LYS A 355 -1.50 19.33 -4.64
N ASP A 356 -1.60 19.33 -3.32
CA ASP A 356 -1.41 20.53 -2.49
C ASP A 356 -0.11 20.50 -1.67
N THR A 357 0.74 19.49 -1.86
CA THR A 357 1.99 19.34 -1.09
C THR A 357 3.24 19.39 -1.97
N PRO A 358 4.29 20.12 -1.57
CA PRO A 358 5.50 20.23 -2.37
C PRO A 358 6.22 18.88 -2.50
N ASN A 359 7.00 18.73 -3.58
CA ASN A 359 7.91 17.60 -3.78
C ASN A 359 8.82 17.41 -2.56
N LYS A 360 9.14 16.14 -2.26
CA LYS A 360 10.10 15.83 -1.19
C LYS A 360 11.52 15.97 -1.76
N ASP A 361 12.48 16.19 -0.89
CA ASP A 361 13.88 16.42 -1.27
C ASP A 361 14.73 15.13 -1.20
N PHE A 362 14.08 14.00 -1.05
CA PHE A 362 14.70 12.69 -0.80
C PHE A 362 15.65 12.24 -1.90
N LEU A 363 15.39 12.59 -3.15
CA LEU A 363 16.19 12.22 -4.31
C LEU A 363 16.94 13.40 -4.93
N LYS A 364 16.93 14.60 -4.29
CA LYS A 364 17.69 15.77 -4.81
C LYS A 364 19.21 15.57 -4.79
N VAL A 365 19.70 14.68 -3.94
CA VAL A 365 21.13 14.40 -3.75
C VAL A 365 21.68 13.37 -4.75
N ILE A 366 20.85 12.91 -5.68
CA ILE A 366 21.12 11.83 -6.64
C ILE A 366 21.03 12.39 -8.05
#